data_AF-A0A7V4T580-F1
#
_entry.id   AF-A0A7V4T580-F1
#
_cell.length_a   1.000
_cell.length_b   1.000
_cell.length_c   1.000
_cell.angle_alpha   90.00
_cell.angle_beta   90.00
_cell.angle_gamma   90.00
#
_symmetry.space_group_name_H-M   'P 1'
#
loop_
_entity.id
_entity.type
_entity.pdbx_description
1 polymer ?
#
loop_
_entity_poly.entity_id
_entity_poly.type
_entity_poly.pdbx_seq_one_letter_code
_entity_poly.pdbx_strand_id
1 'polypeptide(L)'
;MNQSFYHKLCITNILNGVKEGLSKFSHPSKVALIFAAGEDDSVSVFDPQNILRWHESKLKEIFFDNQDEWRQGIKEKISGQPQGYMMPEKDIALSGLISYGGSCKDFFYQMWLTDHHPDMCSIHPTERWLEQAACLLVHDYNS
;
A
#
# COMPACT_ATOMS: atom_id res chain seq x y z
N MET A 1 -11.17 23.30 4.46
CA MET A 1 -11.47 21.89 4.10
C MET A 1 -11.02 21.02 5.26
N ASN A 2 -11.79 20.01 5.64
CA ASN A 2 -11.40 19.08 6.70
C ASN A 2 -10.21 18.24 6.19
N GLN A 3 -9.11 18.17 6.94
CA GLN A 3 -7.89 17.45 6.55
C GLN A 3 -8.18 15.97 6.20
N SER A 4 -9.10 15.34 6.92
CA SER A 4 -9.55 13.97 6.62
C SER A 4 -10.20 13.83 5.24
N PHE A 5 -10.92 14.84 4.76
CA PHE A 5 -11.52 14.85 3.43
C PHE A 5 -10.45 14.97 2.35
N TYR A 6 -9.43 15.79 2.58
CA TYR A 6 -8.29 15.93 1.66
C TYR A 6 -7.51 14.62 1.54
N HIS A 7 -7.16 13.97 2.65
CA HIS A 7 -6.46 12.68 2.63
C HIS A 7 -7.27 11.60 1.90
N LYS A 8 -8.58 11.53 2.14
CA LYS A 8 -9.45 10.57 1.45
C LYS A 8 -9.51 10.85 -0.05
N LEU A 9 -9.60 12.11 -0.46
CA LEU A 9 -9.61 12.51 -1.87
C LEU A 9 -8.28 12.16 -2.55
N CYS A 10 -7.15 12.45 -1.90
CA CYS A 10 -5.81 12.09 -2.36
C CYS A 10 -5.69 10.57 -2.60
N ILE A 11 -5.99 9.75 -1.59
CA ILE A 11 -5.95 8.29 -1.69
C ILE A 11 -6.86 7.80 -2.82
N THR A 12 -8.08 8.35 -2.93
CA THR A 12 -9.04 7.95 -3.95
C THR A 12 -8.52 8.26 -5.36
N ASN A 13 -7.91 9.43 -5.56
CA ASN A 13 -7.38 9.83 -6.86
C ASN A 13 -6.19 8.96 -7.29
N ILE A 14 -5.24 8.70 -6.37
CA ILE A 14 -4.09 7.84 -6.64
C ILE A 14 -4.57 6.42 -6.97
N LEU A 15 -5.46 5.87 -6.14
CA LEU A 15 -6.00 4.52 -6.36
C LEU A 15 -6.71 4.40 -7.71
N ASN A 16 -7.55 5.37 -8.07
CA ASN A 16 -8.24 5.38 -9.37
C ASN A 16 -7.24 5.47 -10.54
N GLY A 17 -6.20 6.30 -10.42
CA GLY A 17 -5.17 6.42 -11.46
C GLY A 17 -4.42 5.11 -11.68
N VAL A 18 -4.00 4.44 -10.61
CA VAL A 18 -3.33 3.13 -10.68
C VAL A 18 -4.26 2.07 -11.26
N LYS A 19 -5.50 2.01 -10.77
CA LYS A 19 -6.53 1.09 -11.27
C LYS A 19 -6.73 1.25 -12.78
N GLU A 20 -6.89 2.49 -13.26
CA GLU A 20 -7.09 2.77 -14.67
C GLU A 20 -5.86 2.39 -15.49
N GLY A 21 -4.67 2.73 -15.02
CA GLY A 21 -3.39 2.38 -15.66
C GLY A 21 -3.20 0.87 -15.80
N LEU A 22 -3.36 0.12 -14.72
CA LEU A 22 -3.24 -1.34 -14.70
C LEU A 22 -4.32 -2.02 -15.56
N SER A 23 -5.54 -1.47 -15.56
CA SER A 23 -6.65 -1.98 -16.39
C SER A 23 -6.41 -1.80 -17.88
N LYS A 24 -5.66 -0.77 -18.29
CA LYS A 24 -5.24 -0.57 -19.68
C LYS A 24 -4.03 -1.42 -20.05
N PHE A 25 -3.15 -1.70 -19.09
CA PHE A 25 -1.94 -2.48 -19.30
C PHE A 25 -2.20 -3.98 -19.42
N SER A 26 -3.12 -4.51 -18.61
CA SER A 26 -3.38 -5.94 -18.52
C SER A 26 -4.87 -6.24 -18.69
N HIS A 27 -5.55 -6.60 -17.62
CA HIS A 27 -6.98 -6.86 -17.56
C HIS A 27 -7.62 -5.90 -16.56
N PRO A 28 -8.96 -5.75 -16.56
CA PRO A 28 -9.68 -4.99 -15.54
C PRO A 28 -9.15 -5.32 -14.15
N SER A 29 -8.44 -4.35 -13.57
CA SER A 29 -7.67 -4.54 -12.35
C SER A 29 -8.37 -3.83 -11.21
N LYS A 30 -8.29 -4.41 -10.03
CA LYS A 30 -8.76 -3.81 -8.79
C LYS A 30 -7.56 -3.47 -7.94
N VAL A 31 -7.69 -2.42 -7.14
CA VAL A 31 -6.61 -1.92 -6.31
C VAL A 31 -7.15 -1.67 -4.92
N ALA A 32 -6.35 -2.03 -3.91
CA ALA A 32 -6.57 -1.70 -2.51
C ALA A 32 -5.29 -1.15 -1.87
N LEU A 33 -5.46 -0.42 -0.78
CA LEU A 33 -4.38 0.15 0.01
C LEU A 33 -4.57 -0.21 1.48
N ILE A 34 -3.51 -0.66 2.13
CA ILE A 34 -3.41 -0.80 3.58
C ILE A 34 -2.34 0.19 4.04
N PHE A 35 -2.61 1.00 5.06
CA PHE A 35 -1.65 2.02 5.48
C PHE A 35 -1.77 2.40 6.95
N ALA A 36 -0.68 2.94 7.50
CA ALA A 36 -0.63 3.68 8.75
C ALA A 36 0.25 4.91 8.51
N ALA A 37 -0.30 6.12 8.67
CA ALA A 37 0.41 7.35 8.35
C ALA A 37 1.51 7.64 9.39
N GLY A 38 1.17 7.53 10.67
CA GLY A 38 2.11 7.64 11.80
C GLY A 38 2.49 6.29 12.43
N GLU A 39 3.55 6.32 13.24
CA GLU A 39 4.08 5.15 13.95
C GLU A 39 3.11 4.53 14.95
N ASP A 40 2.22 5.36 15.52
CA ASP A 40 1.23 4.96 16.53
C ASP A 40 -0.20 4.95 15.96
N ASP A 41 -0.36 5.27 14.68
CA ASP A 41 -1.67 5.25 14.02
C ASP A 41 -2.17 3.82 13.83
N SER A 42 -3.48 3.64 13.98
CA SER A 42 -4.14 2.37 13.65
C SER A 42 -4.05 2.07 12.16
N VAL A 43 -3.81 0.81 11.81
CA VAL A 43 -3.80 0.36 10.41
C VAL A 43 -5.18 0.60 9.79
N SER A 44 -5.18 1.35 8.69
CA SER A 44 -6.36 1.69 7.90
C SER A 44 -6.36 0.89 6.60
N VAL A 45 -7.54 0.42 6.21
CA VAL A 45 -7.75 -0.32 4.96
C VAL A 45 -8.67 0.47 4.05
N PHE A 46 -8.20 0.74 2.84
CA PHE A 46 -8.96 1.37 1.77
C PHE A 46 -9.11 0.39 0.61
N ASP A 47 -10.22 -0.36 0.62
CA ASP A 47 -10.52 -1.40 -0.36
C ASP A 47 -11.91 -1.18 -0.99
N PRO A 48 -12.03 -0.25 -1.96
CA PRO A 48 -13.32 0.05 -2.59
C PRO A 48 -13.89 -1.13 -3.41
N GLN A 49 -13.08 -2.14 -3.73
CA GLN A 49 -13.44 -3.23 -4.64
C GLN A 49 -13.52 -4.59 -3.93
N ASN A 50 -13.36 -4.61 -2.59
CA ASN A 50 -13.44 -5.78 -1.72
C ASN A 50 -12.49 -6.93 -2.13
N ILE A 51 -11.28 -6.61 -2.60
CA ILE A 51 -10.27 -7.64 -2.94
C ILE A 51 -9.67 -8.30 -1.71
N LEU A 52 -9.70 -7.63 -0.56
CA LEU A 52 -9.12 -8.11 0.70
C LEU A 52 -10.09 -8.94 1.54
N ARG A 53 -11.37 -9.01 1.14
CA ARG A 53 -12.44 -9.69 1.89
C ARG A 53 -12.11 -11.14 2.28
N TRP A 54 -11.38 -11.85 1.44
CA TRP A 54 -11.02 -13.25 1.69
C TRP A 54 -9.68 -13.44 2.40
N HIS A 55 -9.00 -12.33 2.73
CA HIS A 55 -7.68 -12.32 3.36
C HIS A 55 -7.69 -11.78 4.79
N GLU A 56 -8.87 -11.50 5.36
CA GLU A 56 -9.03 -10.91 6.69
C GLU A 56 -8.26 -11.65 7.79
N SER A 57 -8.27 -12.99 7.80
CA SER A 57 -7.53 -13.78 8.80
C SER A 57 -6.02 -13.56 8.72
N LYS A 58 -5.45 -13.53 7.51
CA LYS A 58 -4.01 -13.32 7.32
C LYS A 58 -3.62 -11.87 7.59
N LEU A 59 -4.48 -10.91 7.23
CA LEU A 59 -4.30 -9.51 7.60
C LEU A 59 -4.34 -9.32 9.12
N LYS A 60 -5.22 -10.04 9.82
CA LYS A 60 -5.28 -10.02 11.28
C LYS A 60 -3.99 -10.55 11.92
N GLU A 61 -3.49 -11.68 11.45
CA GLU A 61 -2.23 -12.26 11.91
C GLU A 61 -1.05 -11.29 11.75
N ILE A 62 -0.95 -10.66 10.57
CA ILE A 62 0.16 -9.75 10.24
C ILE A 62 0.07 -8.45 11.05
N PHE A 63 -1.10 -7.80 11.05
CA PHE A 63 -1.22 -6.42 11.55
C PHE A 63 -1.67 -6.30 13.00
N PHE A 64 -2.42 -7.27 13.52
CA PHE A 64 -3.01 -7.24 14.86
C PHE A 64 -2.33 -8.20 15.83
N ASP A 65 -2.15 -9.47 15.45
CA ASP A 65 -1.58 -10.46 16.37
C ASP A 65 -0.09 -10.18 16.64
N ASN A 66 0.65 -9.71 15.62
CA ASN A 66 2.07 -9.38 15.70
C ASN A 66 2.34 -7.86 15.67
N GLN A 67 1.44 -7.05 16.23
CA GLN A 67 1.46 -5.59 16.07
C GLN A 67 2.80 -4.93 16.43
N ASP A 68 3.40 -5.33 17.54
CA ASP A 68 4.64 -4.72 18.04
C ASP A 68 5.86 -5.13 17.18
N GLU A 69 5.89 -6.37 16.71
CA GLU A 69 7.02 -6.92 15.95
C GLU A 69 7.18 -6.23 14.60
N TRP A 70 6.08 -6.12 13.81
CA TRP A 70 6.18 -5.50 12.50
C TRP A 70 6.48 -4.01 12.62
N ARG A 71 5.87 -3.30 13.58
CA ARG A 71 6.14 -1.87 13.81
C ARG A 71 7.58 -1.63 14.20
N GLN A 72 8.12 -2.43 15.12
CA GLN A 72 9.53 -2.33 15.51
C GLN A 72 10.46 -2.56 14.32
N GLY A 73 10.18 -3.57 13.48
CA GLY A 73 10.93 -3.84 12.26
C GLY A 73 10.91 -2.66 11.28
N ILE A 74 9.77 -1.97 11.13
CA ILE A 74 9.70 -0.74 10.31
C ILE A 74 10.54 0.38 10.93
N LYS A 75 10.40 0.63 12.23
CA LYS A 75 11.16 1.67 12.94
C LYS A 75 12.67 1.48 12.77
N GLU A 76 13.15 0.24 12.89
CA GLU A 76 14.56 -0.09 12.66
C GLU A 76 15.01 0.18 11.23
N LYS A 77 14.20 -0.19 10.22
CA LYS A 77 14.52 0.07 8.80
C LYS A 77 14.60 1.55 8.45
N ILE A 78 13.68 2.34 8.96
CA ILE A 78 13.64 3.79 8.69
C ILE A 78 14.61 4.56 9.60
N SER A 79 15.07 3.96 10.70
CA SER A 79 16.08 4.55 11.59
C SER A 79 17.41 4.69 10.82
N GLY A 80 17.81 5.94 10.58
CA GLY A 80 19.01 6.26 9.79
C GLY A 80 18.76 6.60 8.32
N GLN A 81 17.54 6.47 7.80
CA GLN A 81 17.23 6.91 6.44
C GLN A 81 17.02 8.44 6.38
N PRO A 82 17.39 9.09 5.25
CA PRO A 82 17.03 10.49 4.99
C PRO A 82 15.51 10.70 4.96
N GLN A 83 15.08 11.94 5.19
CA GLN A 83 13.69 12.31 4.97
C GLN A 83 13.32 12.12 3.48
N GLY A 84 12.11 11.67 3.20
CA GLY A 84 11.63 11.34 1.86
C GLY A 84 12.20 10.05 1.25
N TYR A 85 13.14 9.36 1.91
CA TYR A 85 13.67 8.10 1.40
C TYR A 85 12.72 6.94 1.71
N MET A 86 12.14 6.35 0.67
CA MET A 86 11.23 5.21 0.79
C MET A 86 11.98 3.89 0.79
N MET A 87 11.79 3.12 1.86
CA MET A 87 12.25 1.75 1.96
C MET A 87 11.17 0.81 1.42
N PRO A 88 11.46 -0.04 0.43
CA PRO A 88 10.48 -1.02 -0.04
C PRO A 88 10.17 -2.05 1.05
N GLU A 89 8.89 -2.38 1.17
CA GLU A 89 8.41 -3.41 2.08
C GLU A 89 8.23 -4.76 1.39
N LYS A 90 8.40 -5.83 2.16
CA LYS A 90 8.27 -7.20 1.64
C LYS A 90 6.82 -7.49 1.27
N ASP A 91 6.66 -8.29 0.22
CA ASP A 91 5.36 -8.84 -0.17
C ASP A 91 4.74 -9.62 1.00
N ILE A 92 3.48 -9.27 1.34
CA ILE A 92 2.69 -9.97 2.35
C ILE A 92 2.14 -11.33 1.85
N ALA A 93 2.41 -11.67 0.58
CA ALA A 93 2.13 -12.94 -0.06
C ALA A 93 0.67 -13.35 0.07
N LEU A 94 -0.26 -12.43 -0.18
CA LEU A 94 -1.69 -12.76 -0.23
C LEU A 94 -1.95 -13.50 -1.54
N SER A 95 -2.51 -14.70 -1.44
CA SER A 95 -2.72 -15.57 -2.60
C SER A 95 -3.59 -14.88 -3.67
N GLY A 96 -3.11 -14.84 -4.91
CA GLY A 96 -3.82 -14.22 -6.02
C GLY A 96 -3.70 -12.69 -6.08
N LEU A 97 -2.91 -12.07 -5.20
CA LEU A 97 -2.65 -10.63 -5.22
C LEU A 97 -1.16 -10.36 -5.46
N ILE A 98 -0.89 -9.28 -6.18
CA ILE A 98 0.42 -8.66 -6.30
C ILE A 98 0.45 -7.53 -5.28
N SER A 99 1.53 -7.45 -4.49
CA SER A 99 1.68 -6.38 -3.52
C SER A 99 3.01 -5.65 -3.66
N TYR A 100 2.99 -4.35 -3.37
CA TYR A 100 4.18 -3.53 -3.22
C TYR A 100 3.92 -2.55 -2.09
N GLY A 101 4.83 -2.51 -1.12
CA GLY A 101 4.73 -1.60 0.01
C GLY A 101 5.95 -0.74 0.16
N GLY A 102 5.82 0.27 1.01
CA GLY A 102 6.89 1.16 1.35
C GLY A 102 6.72 1.70 2.77
N SER A 103 7.84 1.99 3.41
CA SER A 103 7.92 2.69 4.68
C SER A 103 8.90 3.86 4.57
N CYS A 104 8.57 4.99 5.17
CA CYS A 104 9.47 6.13 5.30
C CYS A 104 9.15 6.94 6.56
N LYS A 105 10.00 7.92 6.87
CA LYS A 105 9.78 8.79 8.04
C LYS A 105 8.57 9.71 7.90
N ASP A 106 8.25 10.11 6.67
CA ASP A 106 7.12 11.00 6.40
C ASP A 106 5.79 10.23 6.30
N PHE A 107 5.83 8.91 6.12
CA PHE A 107 4.66 8.05 6.01
C PHE A 107 5.03 6.64 6.45
N PHE A 108 4.59 6.27 7.65
CA PHE A 108 5.15 5.15 8.39
C PHE A 108 5.04 3.82 7.65
N TYR A 109 3.87 3.48 7.13
CA TYR A 109 3.66 2.22 6.42
C TYR A 109 2.55 2.31 5.37
N GLN A 110 2.80 1.76 4.20
CA GLN A 110 1.80 1.52 3.16
C GLN A 110 2.06 0.21 2.43
N MET A 111 0.98 -0.42 1.98
CA MET A 111 0.97 -1.61 1.15
C MET A 111 -0.13 -1.48 0.11
N TRP A 112 0.28 -1.42 -1.16
CA TRP A 112 -0.61 -1.40 -2.31
C TRP A 112 -0.79 -2.80 -2.85
N LEU A 113 -2.03 -3.13 -3.22
CA LEU A 113 -2.40 -4.47 -3.70
C LEU A 113 -3.22 -4.39 -4.97
N THR A 114 -3.02 -5.35 -5.86
CA THR A 114 -3.84 -5.56 -7.06
C THR A 114 -4.01 -7.04 -7.36
N ASP A 115 -5.05 -7.39 -8.10
CA ASP A 115 -5.27 -8.76 -8.56
C ASP A 115 -4.11 -9.25 -9.45
N HIS A 116 -3.70 -10.51 -9.28
CA HIS A 116 -2.80 -11.21 -10.18
C HIS A 116 -3.60 -11.85 -11.32
N HIS A 117 -3.31 -11.46 -12.57
CA HIS A 117 -4.00 -12.04 -13.73
C HIS A 117 -3.23 -13.26 -14.27
N PRO A 118 -3.90 -14.40 -14.56
CA PRO A 118 -3.22 -15.65 -14.97
C PRO A 118 -2.39 -15.56 -16.26
N ASP A 119 -2.70 -14.59 -17.13
CA ASP A 119 -2.05 -14.36 -18.40
C ASP A 119 -0.81 -13.44 -18.29
N MET A 120 -0.49 -12.94 -17.08
CA MET A 120 0.71 -12.14 -16.87
C MET A 120 1.98 -12.98 -16.97
N CYS A 121 2.85 -12.64 -17.93
CA CYS A 121 4.18 -13.24 -18.04
C CYS A 121 5.16 -12.76 -16.96
N SER A 122 4.89 -11.63 -16.32
CA SER A 122 5.70 -11.07 -15.23
C SER A 122 4.87 -10.08 -14.41
N ILE A 123 5.05 -10.12 -13.08
CA ILE A 123 4.42 -9.18 -12.14
C ILE A 123 5.18 -7.86 -12.03
N HIS A 124 6.43 -7.81 -12.49
CA HIS A 124 7.33 -6.68 -12.23
C HIS A 124 6.84 -5.34 -12.79
N PRO A 125 6.26 -5.26 -14.01
CA PRO A 125 5.66 -4.01 -14.48
C PRO A 125 4.55 -3.53 -13.53
N THR A 126 3.69 -4.43 -13.06
CA THR A 126 2.62 -4.13 -12.10
C THR A 126 3.20 -3.61 -10.78
N GLU A 127 4.26 -4.22 -10.25
CA GLU A 127 4.95 -3.73 -9.06
C GLU A 127 5.48 -2.30 -9.24
N ARG A 128 5.98 -1.92 -10.42
CA ARG A 128 6.45 -0.55 -10.69
C ARG A 128 5.32 0.47 -10.68
N TRP A 129 4.12 0.10 -11.13
CA TRP A 129 2.92 0.95 -11.01
C TRP A 129 2.53 1.15 -9.54
N LEU A 130 2.59 0.09 -8.72
CA LEU A 130 2.32 0.18 -7.29
C LEU A 130 3.40 0.98 -6.54
N GLU A 131 4.66 0.84 -6.92
CA GLU A 131 5.77 1.66 -6.42
C GLU A 131 5.56 3.15 -6.70
N GLN A 132 5.17 3.49 -7.93
CA GLN A 132 4.83 4.86 -8.28
C GLN A 132 3.68 5.40 -7.42
N ALA A 133 2.64 4.59 -7.19
CA ALA A 133 1.53 4.94 -6.31
C ALA A 133 2.00 5.24 -4.88
N ALA A 134 2.90 4.41 -4.36
CA ALA A 134 3.46 4.58 -3.04
C ALA A 134 4.22 5.92 -2.93
N CYS A 135 5.08 6.23 -3.91
CA CYS A 135 5.82 7.49 -3.95
C CYS A 135 4.89 8.72 -4.01
N LEU A 136 3.84 8.66 -4.84
CA LEU A 136 2.85 9.73 -4.94
C LEU A 136 2.10 9.94 -3.61
N LEU A 137 1.74 8.86 -2.91
CA LEU A 137 1.03 8.98 -1.64
C LEU A 137 1.85 9.71 -0.59
N VAL A 138 3.15 9.40 -0.46
CA VAL A 138 4.02 10.08 0.52
C VAL A 138 4.09 11.58 0.26
N HIS A 139 4.19 11.97 -1.01
CA HIS A 139 4.28 13.37 -1.41
C HIS A 139 2.95 14.10 -1.17
N ASP A 140 1.84 13.55 -1.66
CA ASP A 140 0.54 14.24 -1.66
C ASP A 140 -0.17 14.17 -0.30
N TYR A 141 0.12 13.18 0.54
CA TYR A 141 -0.48 13.08 1.88
C TYR A 141 0.10 14.11 2.86
N ASN A 142 1.37 14.49 2.67
CA ASN A 142 2.10 15.41 3.55
C ASN A 142 2.16 16.85 3.02
N SER A 143 1.56 17.12 1.86
CA SER A 143 1.45 18.45 1.23
C SER A 143 0.33 19.29 1.85
#